data_AF-A0A6B2V090-F1
#
_entry.id   AF-A0A6B2V090-F1
#
_cell.length_a   1.000
_cell.length_b   1.000
_cell.length_c   1.000
_cell.angle_alpha   90.00
_cell.angle_beta   90.00
_cell.angle_gamma   90.00
#
_symmetry.space_group_name_H-M   'P 1'
#
loop_
_entity.id
_entity.type
_entity.pdbx_description
1 polymer ?
#
loop_
_entity_poly.entity_id
_entity_poly.type
_entity_poly.pdbx_seq_one_letter_code
_entity_poly.pdbx_strand_id
1 'polypeptide(L)'
;AELLVHEHAPLTLAQQASGVPNGSPLFTSLFNYRHGKRRQEEDRPADGTAPKGISTVFTRDATNYPVAVSVDDLETRFGLTVDAVG
;
A
#
# COMPACT_ATOMS: atom_id res chain seq x y z
N ALA A 1 -6.46 -10.54 -19.16
CA ALA A 1 -5.07 -11.00 -19.31
C ALA A 1 -4.20 -10.00 -20.09
N GLU A 2 -4.77 -9.20 -21.01
CA GLU A 2 -4.02 -8.24 -21.84
C GLU A 2 -3.33 -7.09 -21.07
N LEU A 3 -3.73 -6.79 -19.84
CA LEU A 3 -3.02 -5.79 -19.03
C LEU A 3 -1.77 -6.35 -18.33
N LEU A 4 -1.75 -7.65 -18.05
CA LEU A 4 -0.61 -8.29 -17.37
C LEU A 4 0.61 -8.41 -18.27
N VAL A 5 0.44 -8.49 -19.59
CA VAL A 5 1.58 -8.48 -20.54
C VAL A 5 2.35 -7.16 -20.53
N HIS A 6 1.84 -6.13 -19.87
CA HIS A 6 2.49 -4.83 -19.72
C HIS A 6 2.89 -4.54 -18.27
N GLU A 7 2.96 -5.56 -17.39
CA GLU A 7 3.32 -5.37 -15.99
C GLU A 7 4.72 -4.76 -15.78
N HIS A 8 5.62 -4.97 -16.74
CA HIS A 8 6.98 -4.43 -16.74
C HIS A 8 7.12 -3.12 -17.55
N ALA A 9 6.01 -2.55 -18.05
CA ALA A 9 6.07 -1.28 -18.76
C ALA A 9 6.57 -0.18 -17.80
N PRO A 10 7.65 0.55 -18.15
CA PRO A 10 8.14 1.62 -17.30
C PRO A 10 7.07 2.70 -17.11
N LEU A 11 6.96 3.25 -15.89
CA LEU A 11 6.01 4.32 -15.61
C LEU A 11 6.22 5.56 -16.50
N THR A 12 7.47 5.82 -16.90
CA THR A 12 7.81 6.89 -17.84
C THR A 12 7.18 6.69 -19.21
N LEU A 13 7.11 5.45 -19.71
CA LEU A 13 6.42 5.11 -20.96
C LEU A 13 4.92 5.35 -20.83
N ALA A 14 4.32 4.89 -19.73
CA ALA A 14 2.90 5.13 -19.44
C ALA A 14 2.59 6.62 -19.34
N GLN A 15 3.43 7.41 -18.67
CA GLN A 15 3.28 8.86 -18.57
C GLN A 15 3.32 9.53 -19.94
N GLN A 16 4.27 9.16 -20.81
CA GLN A 16 4.39 9.72 -22.16
C GLN A 16 3.18 9.38 -23.04
N ALA A 17 2.65 8.16 -22.92
CA ALA A 17 1.47 7.71 -23.67
C ALA A 17 0.14 8.24 -23.10
N SER A 18 0.12 8.74 -21.86
CA SER A 18 -1.11 9.08 -21.14
C SER A 18 -1.83 10.34 -21.64
N GLY A 19 -1.12 11.25 -22.31
CA GLY A 19 -1.65 12.58 -22.66
C GLY A 19 -1.90 13.51 -21.47
N VAL A 20 -1.51 13.11 -20.24
CA VAL A 20 -1.61 13.93 -19.04
C VAL A 20 -0.59 15.08 -19.11
N PRO A 21 -0.96 16.32 -18.73
CA PRO A 21 -0.04 17.45 -18.72
C PRO A 21 1.23 17.16 -17.91
N ASN A 22 2.37 17.63 -18.42
CA ASN A 22 3.64 17.51 -17.71
C ASN A 22 3.55 18.11 -16.30
N GLY A 23 4.08 17.39 -15.32
CA GLY A 23 4.06 17.77 -13.90
C GLY A 23 2.79 17.34 -13.15
N SER A 24 1.76 16.84 -13.85
CA SER A 24 0.59 16.23 -13.19
C SER A 24 0.83 14.74 -12.94
N PRO A 25 0.46 14.21 -11.76
CA PRO A 25 0.66 12.80 -11.46
C PRO A 25 -0.26 11.93 -12.32
N LEU A 26 0.26 10.84 -12.87
CA LEU A 26 -0.55 9.87 -13.62
C LEU A 26 -1.60 9.18 -12.74
N PHE A 27 -1.27 9.00 -11.45
CA PHE A 27 -2.14 8.40 -10.45
C PHE A 27 -2.17 9.28 -9.20
N THR A 28 -3.37 9.54 -8.69
CA THR A 28 -3.59 10.26 -7.42
C THR A 28 -4.01 9.32 -6.29
N SER A 29 -4.26 8.05 -6.62
CA SER A 29 -4.71 7.04 -5.69
C SER A 29 -3.86 5.78 -5.81
N LEU A 30 -3.53 5.16 -4.67
CA LEU A 30 -2.87 3.86 -4.60
C LEU A 30 -3.78 2.85 -3.92
N PHE A 31 -3.93 1.66 -4.52
CA PHE A 31 -4.59 0.52 -3.90
C PHE A 31 -3.58 -0.62 -3.73
N ASN A 32 -3.43 -1.10 -2.51
CA ASN A 32 -2.51 -2.18 -2.17
C ASN A 32 -3.27 -3.35 -1.56
N TYR A 33 -3.17 -4.54 -2.14
CA TYR A 33 -3.71 -5.77 -1.57
C TYR A 33 -2.56 -6.67 -1.15
N ARG A 34 -2.39 -6.82 0.16
CA ARG A 34 -1.32 -7.61 0.75
C ARG A 34 -1.92 -8.92 1.23
N HIS A 35 -1.81 -9.95 0.41
CA HIS A 35 -2.08 -11.31 0.86
C HIS A 35 -0.91 -11.79 1.70
N GLY A 36 -1.14 -11.94 3.00
CA GLY A 36 -0.20 -12.57 3.91
C GLY A 36 -0.86 -13.81 4.49
N LYS A 37 -0.18 -14.95 4.43
CA LYS A 37 -0.49 -16.01 5.39
C LYS A 37 -0.39 -15.41 6.78
N ARG A 38 -1.16 -15.91 7.75
CA ARG A 38 -0.95 -15.60 9.16
C ARG A 38 0.50 -16.00 9.51
N ARG A 39 1.46 -15.12 9.26
CA ARG A 39 2.62 -15.04 10.13
C ARG A 39 1.96 -14.82 11.48
N GLN A 40 2.11 -15.80 12.37
CA GLN A 40 1.61 -15.73 13.74
C GLN A 40 1.73 -14.28 14.19
N GLU A 41 0.73 -13.80 14.93
CA GLU A 41 0.63 -12.42 15.44
C GLU A 41 1.88 -11.92 16.21
N GLU A 42 2.94 -12.71 16.25
CA GLU A 42 4.28 -12.50 16.80
C GLU A 42 5.22 -11.61 15.95
N ASP A 43 5.00 -11.40 14.64
CA ASP A 43 6.02 -10.76 13.78
C ASP A 43 5.61 -9.47 13.02
N ARG A 44 4.38 -8.97 13.22
CA ARG A 44 4.21 -7.51 13.32
C ARG A 44 4.37 -7.23 14.81
N PRO A 45 5.08 -6.18 15.26
CA PRO A 45 5.35 -6.00 16.69
C PRO A 45 4.05 -5.63 17.43
N ALA A 46 3.26 -6.64 17.72
CA ALA A 46 2.43 -6.76 18.90
C ALA A 46 3.19 -7.78 19.77
N ASP A 47 3.85 -7.29 20.82
CA ASP A 47 4.37 -8.09 21.93
C ASP A 47 5.63 -8.97 21.79
N GLY A 48 6.44 -8.85 20.73
CA GLY A 48 7.70 -9.64 20.61
C GLY A 48 9.02 -8.85 20.72
N THR A 49 9.07 -7.65 20.14
CA THR A 49 10.33 -6.89 19.95
C THR A 49 10.31 -5.48 20.55
N ALA A 50 9.14 -5.00 20.98
CA ALA A 50 9.04 -3.76 21.73
C ALA A 50 9.47 -4.02 23.18
N PRO A 51 10.35 -3.18 23.78
CA PRO A 51 10.63 -3.24 25.20
C PRO A 51 9.32 -3.29 26.00
N LYS A 52 9.27 -4.14 27.04
CA LYS A 52 8.10 -4.24 27.92
C LYS A 52 7.64 -2.84 28.34
N GLY A 53 6.36 -2.54 28.09
CA GLY A 53 5.76 -1.23 28.37
C GLY A 53 5.70 -0.27 27.18
N ILE A 54 6.15 -0.67 25.99
CA ILE A 54 6.02 0.11 24.75
C ILE A 54 5.01 -0.57 23.83
N SER A 55 3.99 0.16 23.41
CA SER A 55 3.03 -0.27 22.40
C SER A 55 3.01 0.70 21.23
N THR A 56 2.77 0.16 20.04
CA THR A 56 2.53 0.98 18.85
C THR A 56 1.17 1.65 18.96
N VAL A 57 1.16 2.97 19.13
CA VAL A 57 -0.08 3.77 19.19
C VAL A 57 -0.63 4.06 17.80
N PHE A 58 0.25 4.28 16.83
CA PHE A 58 -0.12 4.63 15.46
C PHE A 58 0.98 4.20 14.48
N THR A 59 0.58 3.79 13.27
CA THR A 59 1.48 3.53 12.15
C THR A 59 0.81 4.01 10.88
N ARG A 60 1.59 4.68 10.02
CA ARG A 60 1.15 5.17 8.72
C ARG A 60 2.23 4.87 7.70
N ASP A 61 1.83 4.21 6.61
CA ASP A 61 2.73 3.98 5.48
C ASP A 61 3.01 5.31 4.78
N ALA A 62 4.28 5.64 4.56
CA ALA A 62 4.63 6.85 3.81
C ALA A 62 4.23 6.68 2.35
N THR A 63 3.44 7.61 1.83
CA THR A 63 2.92 7.58 0.46
C THR A 63 2.95 8.97 -0.15
N ASN A 64 3.29 9.05 -1.45
CA ASN A 64 3.22 10.27 -2.24
C ASN A 64 1.87 10.42 -2.95
N TYR A 65 0.92 9.51 -2.69
CA TYR A 65 -0.42 9.55 -3.25
C TYR A 65 -1.38 10.24 -2.28
N PRO A 66 -2.14 11.25 -2.75
CA PRO A 66 -3.15 11.93 -1.93
C PRO A 66 -4.16 10.98 -1.26
N VAL A 67 -4.46 9.85 -1.89
CA VAL A 67 -5.30 8.78 -1.33
C VAL A 67 -4.58 7.44 -1.45
N ALA A 68 -4.45 6.71 -0.36
CA ALA A 68 -3.93 5.35 -0.35
C ALA A 68 -4.88 4.43 0.43
N VAL A 69 -5.19 3.29 -0.15
CA VAL A 69 -6.02 2.26 0.45
C VAL A 69 -5.23 0.96 0.48
N SER A 70 -5.08 0.38 1.66
CA SER A 70 -4.42 -0.92 1.84
C SER A 70 -5.38 -1.93 2.45
N VAL A 71 -5.45 -3.11 1.83
CA VAL A 71 -6.15 -4.28 2.34
C VAL A 71 -5.12 -5.31 2.75
N ASP A 72 -5.08 -5.64 4.04
CA ASP A 72 -4.36 -6.78 4.57
C ASP A 72 -5.31 -7.97 4.60
N ASP A 73 -5.11 -8.95 3.72
CA ASP A 73 -5.79 -10.24 3.79
C ASP A 73 -5.01 -11.19 4.71
N LEU A 74 -5.66 -11.58 5.82
CA LEU A 74 -5.10 -12.39 6.88
C LEU A 74 -5.76 -13.78 6.97
N GLU A 75 -6.26 -14.28 5.83
CA GLU A 75 -6.96 -15.56 5.63
C GLU A 75 -8.35 -15.63 6.29
N THR A 76 -8.45 -15.26 7.56
CA THR A 76 -9.69 -15.32 8.38
C THR A 76 -10.38 -13.97 8.52
N ARG A 77 -9.68 -12.88 8.21
CA ARG A 77 -10.17 -11.50 8.29
C ARG A 77 -9.42 -10.59 7.34
N PHE A 78 -10.03 -9.43 7.06
CA PHE A 78 -9.39 -8.33 6.36
C PHE A 78 -9.10 -7.18 7.31
N GLY A 79 -7.91 -6.60 7.21
CA GLY A 79 -7.59 -5.27 7.75
C GLY A 79 -7.69 -4.23 6.63
N LEU A 80 -8.35 -3.10 6.90
CA LEU A 80 -8.44 -1.98 5.98
C LEU A 80 -7.75 -0.76 6.59
N THR A 81 -6.86 -0.13 5.82
CA THR A 81 -6.27 1.16 6.15
C THR A 81 -6.51 2.13 5.01
N VAL A 82 -7.06 3.29 5.34
CA VAL A 82 -7.24 4.40 4.40
C VAL A 82 -6.43 5.57 4.90
N ASP A 83 -5.57 6.07 4.03
CA ASP A 83 -4.80 7.27 4.26
C ASP A 83 -5.18 8.30 3.19
N ALA A 84 -5.70 9.45 3.61
CA ALA A 84 -6.12 10.52 2.72
C ALA A 84 -5.64 11.86 3.27
N VAL A 85 -5.07 12.68 2.39
CA VAL A 85 -4.73 14.06 2.69
C VAL A 85 -5.90 14.94 2.22
N GLY A 86 -6.50 15.67 3.16
CA GLY A 86 -7.58 16.64 2.90
C GLY A 86 -7.07 18.05 2.69
#